data_AF-A0A374T638-F1
#
_entry.id   AF-A0A374T638-F1
#
_cell.length_a   1.000
_cell.length_b   1.000
_cell.length_c   1.000
_cell.angle_alpha   90.00
_cell.angle_beta   90.00
_cell.angle_gamma   90.00
#
_symmetry.space_group_name_H-M   'P 1'
#
loop_
_entity.id
_entity.type
_entity.pdbx_description
1 polymer ?
#
loop_
_entity_poly.entity_id
_entity_poly.type
_entity_poly.pdbx_seq_one_letter_code
_entity_poly.pdbx_strand_id
1 'polypeptide(L)' 'MDFLKAEELRKLWGNKPCSHPKFEKETHLGWGYVEEKTGDYVCTQCGQDFTKNEYNKIIAERNKNQ' A
#
# COMPACT_ATOMS: atom_id res chain seq x y z
N MET A 1 1.81 -0.73 7.41
CA MET A 1 3.06 -0.35 6.72
C MET A 1 3.34 1.13 6.96
N ASP A 2 4.53 1.45 7.47
CA ASP A 2 4.97 2.84 7.67
C ASP A 2 5.20 3.55 6.33
N PHE A 3 4.78 4.82 6.25
CA PHE A 3 4.96 5.66 5.05
C PHE A 3 6.42 5.71 4.57
N LEU A 4 7.37 5.93 5.48
CA LEU A 4 8.81 5.99 5.15
C LEU A 4 9.31 4.67 4.56
N LYS A 5 8.87 3.55 5.15
CA LYS A 5 9.23 2.22 4.70
C LYS A 5 8.60 1.90 3.35
N ALA A 6 7.37 2.37 3.12
CA ALA A 6 6.68 2.25 1.84
C ALA A 6 7.46 2.99 0.75
N GLU A 7 7.89 4.22 1.01
CA GLU A 7 8.64 5.04 0.06
C GLU A 7 9.99 4.42 -0.32
N GLU A 8 10.77 3.95 0.67
CA GLU A 8 12.02 3.22 0.40
C GLU A 8 11.78 1.97 -0.44
N LEU A 9 10.75 1.20 -0.09
CA LEU A 9 10.43 -0.02 -0.81
C LEU A 9 9.99 0.27 -2.24
N ARG A 10 9.28 1.38 -2.48
CA ARG A 10 8.89 1.88 -3.81
C ARG A 10 10.12 2.24 -4.66
N LYS A 11 11.10 2.92 -4.05
CA LYS A 11 12.39 3.24 -4.70
C LYS A 11 13.17 1.97 -5.04
N LEU A 12 13.27 1.03 -4.12
CA LEU A 12 13.96 -0.25 -4.32
C LEU A 12 13.27 -1.14 -5.35
N TRP A 13 11.93 -1.12 -5.40
CA TRP A 13 11.16 -1.94 -6.32
C TRP A 13 11.35 -1.52 -7.77
N GLY A 14 11.57 -0.22 -8.02
CA GLY A 14 11.96 0.28 -9.34
C GLY A 14 10.87 0.11 -10.39
N ASN A 15 9.60 0.36 -10.02
CA ASN A 15 8.46 0.35 -10.95
C ASN A 15 8.21 -0.99 -11.67
N LYS A 16 8.63 -2.12 -11.08
CA LYS A 16 8.32 -3.45 -11.62
C LYS A 16 6.82 -3.74 -11.50
N PRO A 17 6.20 -4.44 -12.47
CA PRO A 17 4.81 -4.85 -12.36
C PRO A 17 4.64 -5.73 -11.13
N CYS A 18 3.75 -5.32 -10.23
CA CYS A 18 3.43 -6.07 -9.02
C CYS A 18 1.97 -6.49 -9.11
N SER A 19 1.67 -7.76 -8.82
CA SER A 19 0.28 -8.23 -8.72
C SER A 19 -0.39 -7.84 -7.40
N HIS A 20 0.28 -7.00 -6.60
CA HIS A 20 -0.13 -6.53 -5.29
C HIS A 20 -0.78 -7.63 -4.42
N PRO A 21 -0.04 -8.69 -4.06
CA PRO A 21 -0.61 -9.84 -3.36
C PRO A 21 -0.98 -9.56 -1.90
N LYS A 22 -0.29 -8.61 -1.27
CA LYS A 22 -0.53 -8.18 0.10
C LYS A 22 -0.60 -6.66 0.17
N PHE A 23 -1.60 -6.19 0.89
CA PHE A 23 -1.80 -4.80 1.23
C PHE A 23 -1.84 -4.67 2.75
N GLU A 24 -1.25 -3.59 3.24
CA GLU A 24 -1.37 -3.16 4.62
C GLU A 24 -1.89 -1.73 4.64
N LYS A 25 -2.60 -1.35 5.70
CA LYS A 25 -2.95 0.06 5.88
C LYS A 25 -1.69 0.87 6.10
N GLU A 26 -1.63 2.00 5.42
CA GLU A 26 -0.63 3.01 5.71
C GLU A 26 -0.89 3.59 7.10
N THR A 27 0.17 3.63 7.90
CA THR A 27 0.17 4.23 9.22
C THR A 27 1.25 5.30 9.24
N HIS A 28 0.87 6.54 9.53
CA HIS A 28 1.83 7.62 9.73
C HIS A 28 2.12 7.74 11.23
N LEU A 29 3.33 7.37 11.65
CA LEU A 29 3.80 7.62 13.01
C LEU A 29 4.32 9.05 13.10
N GLY A 30 3.44 9.98 13.48
CA GLY A 30 3.81 11.37 13.75
C GLY A 30 4.61 11.54 15.04
N TRP A 31 5.19 12.73 15.25
CA TRP A 31 6.08 13.13 16.37
C TRP A 31 5.41 13.14 17.78
N GLY A 32 4.30 12.46 17.94
CA GLY A 32 3.57 12.37 19.20
C GLY A 32 2.50 11.30 19.17
N TYR A 33 2.84 10.02 18.93
CA TYR A 33 1.97 8.86 19.16
C TYR A 33 0.54 8.89 18.57
N VAL A 34 0.24 9.81 17.66
CA VAL A 34 -1.02 9.81 16.92
C VAL A 34 -0.75 9.09 15.61
N GLU A 35 -1.29 7.87 15.52
CA GLU A 35 -1.37 7.14 14.25
C GLU A 35 -2.40 7.86 13.35
N GLU A 36 -1.95 8.79 12.53
CA GLU A 36 -2.80 9.34 11.49
C GLU A 36 -2.92 8.33 10.37
N LYS A 37 -4.12 7.75 10.27
CA LYS A 37 -4.50 6.86 9.19
C LYS A 37 -4.92 7.75 8.03
N THR A 38 -4.04 7.93 7.06
CA THR A 38 -4.36 8.52 5.76
C THR A 38 -5.51 7.79 5.07
N GLY A 39 -5.71 6.51 5.42
CA GLY A 39 -6.80 5.68 4.91
C GLY A 39 -6.42 4.92 3.63
N ASP A 40 -5.17 5.09 3.22
CA ASP A 40 -4.57 4.46 2.06
C ASP A 40 -3.99 3.08 2.41
N TYR A 41 -3.99 2.20 1.41
CA TYR A 41 -3.48 0.84 1.49
C TYR A 41 -2.15 0.78 0.75
N VAL A 42 -1.07 0.43 1.44
CA VAL A 42 0.23 0.24 0.82
C VAL A 42 0.45 -1.23 0.54
N CYS A 43 0.89 -1.54 -0.67
CA CYS A 43 1.36 -2.87 -1.00
C CYS A 43 2.73 -3.12 -0.37
N THR A 44 2.81 -4.09 0.53
CA THR A 44 4.07 -4.44 1.23
C THR A 44 5.11 -5.09 0.34
N GLN A 45 4.72 -5.49 -0.88
CA GLN A 45 5.59 -6.12 -1.86
C GLN A 45 6.33 -5.11 -2.74
N CYS A 46 5.70 -3.97 -3.05
CA CYS A 46 6.25 -2.97 -3.98
C CYS A 46 6.26 -1.53 -3.43
N GLY A 47 5.71 -1.30 -2.24
CA GLY A 47 5.73 0.00 -1.57
C GLY A 47 4.75 1.00 -2.18
N GLN A 48 3.90 0.55 -3.10
CA GLN A 48 2.93 1.39 -3.79
C GLN A 48 1.72 1.62 -2.89
N ASP A 49 1.40 2.88 -2.61
CA ASP A 49 0.16 3.32 -1.98
C ASP A 49 -1.01 3.23 -2.96
N PHE A 50 -2.17 2.87 -2.42
CA PHE A 50 -3.43 2.72 -3.13
C PHE A 50 -4.54 3.33 -2.31
N THR A 51 -5.37 4.13 -2.95
CA THR A 51 -6.60 4.58 -2.32
C THR A 51 -7.55 3.40 -2.08
N LYS A 52 -8.48 3.57 -1.14
CA LYS A 52 -9.51 2.56 -0.86
C LYS A 52 -10.30 2.13 -2.11
N ASN A 53 -10.50 3.05 -3.06
CA ASN A 53 -11.16 2.76 -4.33
C ASN A 53 -10.29 1.88 -5.25
N GLU A 54 -9.00 2.17 -5.36
CA GLU A 54 -8.07 1.36 -6.15
C GLU A 54 -7.85 -0.02 -5.56
N TYR A 55 -7.67 -0.11 -4.24
CA TYR A 55 -7.62 -1.38 -3.53
C TYR A 55 -8.84 -2.24 -3.88
N ASN A 56 -10.05 -1.66 -3.79
CA ASN A 56 -11.27 -2.40 -4.11
C ASN A 56 -11.33 -2.85 -5.57
N LYS A 57 -10.84 -2.04 -6.52
CA LYS A 57 -10.73 -2.46 -7.93
C LYS A 57 -9.78 -3.64 -8.09
N ILE A 58 -8.60 -3.61 -7.47
CA ILE A 58 -7.61 -4.70 -7.57
C ILE A 58 -8.17 -6.00 -6.97
N ILE A 59 -8.82 -5.93 -5.81
CA ILE A 59 -9.46 -7.09 -5.19
C ILE A 59 -10.64 -7.60 -6.03
N ALA A 60 -11.44 -6.71 -6.61
CA ALA A 60 -12.56 -7.10 -7.47
C ALA A 60 -12.09 -7.78 -8.77
N GLU A 61 -11.06 -7.22 -9.43
CA GLU A 61 -10.41 -7.83 -10.60
C GLU A 61 -9.84 -9.21 -10.26
N ARG A 62 -9.20 -9.34 -9.09
CA ARG A 62 -8.66 -10.61 -8.61
C ARG A 62 -9.75 -11.66 -8.38
N ASN A 63 -10.88 -11.28 -7.79
CA ASN A 63 -12.01 -12.19 -7.58
C ASN A 63 -12.72 -12.58 -8.89
N LYS A 64 -12.66 -11.75 -9.93
CA LYS A 64 -13.22 -12.09 -11.25
C LYS A 64 -12.37 -13.11 -12.03
N ASN A 65 -11.07 -13.14 -11.78
CA ASN A 65 -10.12 -14.05 -12.43
C ASN A 65 -9.88 -15.36 -11.63
N GLN A 66 -10.72 -15.66 -10.63
CA GLN A 66 -10.66 -16.87 -9.80
C GLN A 66 -11.87 -17.76 -10.05
#